data_AF-A0A8J6EED1-F1
#
_entry.id   AF-A0A8J6EED1-F1
#
_cell.length_a   1.000
_cell.length_b   1.000
_cell.length_c   1.000
_cell.angle_alpha   90.00
_cell.angle_beta   90.00
_cell.angle_gamma   90.00
#
_symmetry.space_group_name_H-M   'P 1'
#
loop_
_entity.id
_entity.type
_entity.pdbx_description
1 polymer ?
#
loop_
_entity_poly.entity_id
_entity_poly.type
_entity_poly.pdbx_seq_one_letter_code
_entity_poly.pdbx_strand_id
1 'polypeptide(L)'
;RKECIFTIDPATARDLDDALSCKLLPDGNFEVGVHIADVSYFVAEGNALDLMASERATSVYLVQKVIPMLPRLLCEELCSLNPMADRLTFSVIWKITPQGKILEEWFGRSVICSCVKLSYDHAQSMIESPDKLLGVGELPPVSSDHTVEEIQQAVLNLHLIAQNLRRQRFEDGALRLDQLKLSFTLDKENGMPQGCYIYNYRDSNKLVEEFMLLANMAAAHKIYRRFPELALLRRHPPPQTKLLNDLIEFCDQMGIKLDFTNSGALHKSLNDQFGADEYSAARKEVLTNMCSRPMQMAVYFCTGMLRNETLFHHYALNVPLYTHFTSPIRRYADIIVHRLLAAAIGCGPPLQLPQEAIQKQADHCNDRKTASKRVQELSAELFFSVFVKECGPLESEAMVMGVLNEAFDVLVLRYGVQKRIYCNALALQSSHFQQVGKKPELTLVWSPERNGDEPVQQVISIFTLVEVVLKSDNVPLKYTAVLKRPGAEN
;
A
#
# COMPACT_ATOMS: atom_id res chain seq x y z
N ARG A 1 12.54 27.37 5.09
CA ARG A 1 11.71 28.40 4.40
C ARG A 1 12.24 28.81 3.03
N LYS A 2 13.54 29.09 2.86
CA LYS A 2 14.13 29.49 1.56
C LYS A 2 14.60 28.32 0.68
N GLU A 3 14.59 27.11 1.22
CA GLU A 3 15.01 25.91 0.49
C GLU A 3 13.88 25.43 -0.42
N CYS A 4 14.22 24.86 -1.57
CA CYS A 4 13.26 24.23 -2.49
C CYS A 4 12.69 22.96 -1.85
N ILE A 5 11.47 23.08 -1.31
CA ILE A 5 10.74 22.01 -0.63
C ILE A 5 9.38 21.87 -1.30
N PHE A 6 8.95 20.66 -1.59
CA PHE A 6 7.67 20.39 -2.26
C PHE A 6 7.01 19.13 -1.72
N THR A 7 5.72 18.95 -2.00
CA THR A 7 5.00 17.71 -1.67
C THR A 7 4.71 16.90 -2.94
N ILE A 8 4.58 15.58 -2.82
CA ILE A 8 4.20 14.68 -3.92
C ILE A 8 3.11 13.72 -3.41
N ASP A 9 1.87 13.96 -3.83
CA ASP A 9 0.69 13.30 -3.26
C ASP A 9 -0.29 12.84 -4.37
N PRO A 10 -1.36 12.08 -4.04
CA PRO A 10 -2.50 11.96 -4.94
C PRO A 10 -3.07 13.35 -5.29
N ALA A 11 -3.54 13.54 -6.52
CA ALA A 11 -4.12 14.83 -6.95
C ALA A 11 -5.27 15.30 -6.05
N THR A 12 -6.03 14.35 -5.49
CA THR A 12 -7.18 14.58 -4.61
C THR A 12 -6.81 14.77 -3.13
N ALA A 13 -5.53 14.66 -2.76
CA ALA A 13 -5.08 14.80 -1.37
C ALA A 13 -5.36 16.19 -0.81
N ARG A 14 -5.78 16.25 0.46
CA ARG A 14 -6.07 17.50 1.19
C ARG A 14 -5.23 17.64 2.47
N ASP A 15 -4.81 16.51 3.01
CA ASP A 15 -4.02 16.31 4.22
C ASP A 15 -2.59 15.89 3.83
N LEU A 16 -1.74 16.88 3.51
CA LEU A 16 -0.36 16.66 3.08
C LEU A 16 0.53 16.53 4.34
N ASP A 17 0.89 15.30 4.69
CA ASP A 17 1.68 14.98 5.88
C ASP A 17 3.18 15.23 5.68
N ASP A 18 3.68 15.01 4.47
CA ASP A 18 5.11 14.98 4.15
C ASP A 18 5.50 15.91 3.00
N ALA A 19 6.68 16.49 3.11
CA ALA A 19 7.35 17.25 2.07
C ALA A 19 8.81 16.80 1.95
N LEU A 20 9.36 16.95 0.74
CA LEU A 20 10.70 16.50 0.39
C LEU A 20 11.56 17.68 -0.09
N SER A 21 12.86 17.59 0.16
CA SER A 21 13.89 18.43 -0.45
C SER A 21 15.11 17.59 -0.82
N CYS A 22 15.83 18.02 -1.85
CA CYS A 22 17.08 17.38 -2.27
C CYS A 22 18.01 18.39 -2.90
N LYS A 23 19.22 18.49 -2.36
CA LYS A 23 20.25 19.42 -2.79
C LYS A 23 21.57 18.70 -3.04
N LEU A 24 22.18 18.93 -4.19
CA LEU A 24 23.53 18.44 -4.48
C LEU A 24 24.55 19.31 -3.72
N LEU A 25 25.46 18.67 -2.99
CA LEU A 25 26.51 19.32 -2.23
C LEU A 25 27.82 19.41 -3.05
N PRO A 26 28.74 20.33 -2.70
CA PRO A 26 30.01 20.51 -3.44
C PRO A 26 30.92 19.27 -3.47
N ASP A 27 30.74 18.34 -2.53
CA ASP A 27 31.50 17.09 -2.43
C ASP A 27 30.87 15.93 -3.24
N GLY A 28 29.81 16.20 -3.99
CA GLY A 28 29.09 15.21 -4.80
C GLY A 28 28.09 14.35 -4.03
N ASN A 29 27.93 14.56 -2.72
CA ASN A 29 26.85 13.95 -1.93
C ASN A 29 25.57 14.80 -2.02
N PHE A 30 24.47 14.29 -1.48
CA PHE A 30 23.20 14.99 -1.41
C PHE A 30 22.82 15.33 0.03
N GLU A 31 22.21 16.49 0.23
CA GLU A 31 21.41 16.78 1.41
C GLU A 31 19.95 16.50 1.06
N VAL A 32 19.35 15.52 1.74
CA VAL A 32 17.95 15.13 1.55
C VAL A 32 17.17 15.40 2.82
N GLY A 33 16.06 16.12 2.70
CA GLY A 33 15.15 16.42 3.80
C GLY A 33 13.81 15.72 3.63
N VAL A 34 13.33 15.08 4.70
CA VAL A 34 11.93 14.68 4.88
C VAL A 34 11.34 15.55 5.98
N HIS A 35 10.34 16.35 5.61
CA HIS A 35 9.71 17.33 6.49
C HIS A 35 8.28 16.90 6.77
N ILE A 36 8.00 16.49 8.01
CA ILE A 36 6.68 15.98 8.40
C ILE A 36 5.90 17.05 9.15
N ALA A 37 4.59 17.18 8.89
CA ALA A 37 3.73 18.12 9.61
C ALA A 37 3.87 17.99 11.15
N ASP A 38 4.15 19.08 11.87
CA ASP A 38 4.31 19.06 13.32
C ASP A 38 2.96 19.11 14.06
N VAL A 39 2.19 18.04 13.92
CA VAL A 39 0.87 17.92 14.58
C VAL A 39 1.02 17.89 16.11
N SER A 40 2.14 17.37 16.62
CA SER A 40 2.42 17.32 18.06
C SER A 40 2.47 18.70 18.72
N TYR A 41 2.76 19.75 17.94
CA TYR A 41 2.69 21.14 18.40
C TYR A 41 1.25 21.60 18.66
N PHE A 42 0.30 21.20 17.80
CA PHE A 42 -1.11 21.61 17.89
C PHE A 42 -1.93 20.70 18.82
N VAL A 43 -1.54 19.43 18.96
CA VAL A 43 -2.25 18.42 19.75
C VAL A 43 -1.47 18.15 21.04
N ALA A 44 -1.67 19.02 22.04
CA ALA A 44 -1.06 18.87 23.35
C ALA A 44 -1.57 17.61 24.07
N GLU A 45 -0.65 16.87 24.69
CA GLU A 45 -0.94 15.63 25.39
C GLU A 45 -1.99 15.82 26.51
N GLY A 46 -2.96 14.90 26.58
CA GLY A 46 -3.98 14.86 27.62
C GLY A 46 -5.15 15.83 27.45
N ASN A 47 -5.15 16.70 26.44
CA ASN A 47 -6.27 17.59 26.18
C ASN A 47 -7.44 16.86 25.47
N ALA A 48 -8.60 17.51 25.37
CA ALA A 48 -9.79 16.91 24.75
C ALA A 48 -9.57 16.51 23.28
N LEU A 49 -8.76 17.26 22.54
CA LEU A 49 -8.44 16.95 21.15
C LEU A 49 -7.55 15.70 21.05
N ASP A 50 -6.56 15.55 21.93
CA ASP A 50 -5.69 14.39 22.02
C ASP A 50 -6.46 13.12 22.38
N LEU A 51 -7.38 13.21 23.34
CA LEU A 51 -8.26 12.10 23.70
C LEU A 51 -9.11 11.65 22.50
N MET A 52 -9.73 12.59 21.78
CA MET A 52 -10.50 12.28 20.56
C MET A 52 -9.63 11.71 19.44
N ALA A 53 -8.41 12.23 19.26
CA ALA A 53 -7.45 11.72 18.28
C ALA A 53 -7.01 10.30 18.63
N SER A 54 -6.75 10.03 19.90
CA SER A 54 -6.44 8.70 20.44
C SER A 54 -7.59 7.72 20.22
N GLU A 55 -8.83 8.13 20.52
CA GLU A 55 -10.02 7.31 20.33
C GLU A 55 -10.24 6.94 18.86
N ARG A 56 -10.08 7.89 17.94
CA ARG A 56 -10.19 7.62 16.49
C ARG A 56 -9.00 6.80 15.97
N ALA A 57 -7.81 7.07 16.48
CA ALA A 57 -6.49 6.50 16.18
C ALA A 57 -5.98 6.61 14.73
N THR A 58 -6.87 6.62 13.73
CA THR A 58 -6.53 6.73 12.31
C THR A 58 -7.67 7.37 11.52
N SER A 59 -7.35 8.13 10.48
CA SER A 59 -8.33 8.51 9.45
C SER A 59 -8.80 7.27 8.68
N VAL A 60 -10.03 7.31 8.15
CA VAL A 60 -10.62 6.22 7.34
C VAL A 60 -10.93 6.76 5.94
N TYR A 61 -10.30 6.16 4.92
CA TYR A 61 -10.43 6.58 3.51
C TYR A 61 -11.47 5.72 2.79
N LEU A 62 -12.68 6.24 2.63
CA LEU A 62 -13.71 5.61 1.79
C LEU A 62 -13.52 6.06 0.33
N VAL A 63 -14.17 5.36 -0.60
CA VAL A 63 -14.10 5.68 -2.03
C VAL A 63 -14.54 7.12 -2.32
N GLN A 64 -15.61 7.57 -1.67
CA GLN A 64 -16.23 8.88 -1.90
C GLN A 64 -15.84 9.98 -0.89
N LYS A 65 -15.27 9.61 0.26
CA LYS A 65 -14.95 10.58 1.33
C LYS A 65 -13.93 10.06 2.32
N VAL A 66 -13.36 10.99 3.09
CA VAL A 66 -12.47 10.67 4.23
C VAL A 66 -13.18 10.99 5.54
N ILE A 67 -13.08 10.09 6.51
CA ILE A 67 -13.43 10.35 7.92
C ILE A 67 -12.14 10.72 8.65
N PRO A 68 -11.91 12.01 8.96
CA PRO A 68 -10.61 12.46 9.45
C PRO A 68 -10.42 12.11 10.94
N MET A 69 -9.17 11.86 11.33
CA MET A 69 -8.79 11.69 12.74
C MET A 69 -8.90 13.00 13.51
N LEU A 70 -8.44 14.10 12.92
CA LEU A 70 -8.46 15.44 13.52
C LEU A 70 -9.56 16.31 12.86
N PRO A 71 -9.94 17.45 13.47
CA PRO A 71 -10.81 18.44 12.83
C PRO A 71 -10.24 18.93 11.50
N ARG A 72 -11.12 19.23 10.53
CA ARG A 72 -10.71 19.69 9.18
C ARG A 72 -9.80 20.92 9.20
N LEU A 73 -10.03 21.85 10.13
CA LEU A 73 -9.17 23.02 10.31
C LEU A 73 -7.69 22.62 10.56
N LEU A 74 -7.45 21.55 11.32
CA LEU A 74 -6.09 21.04 11.50
C LEU A 74 -5.63 20.21 10.30
N CYS A 75 -6.46 19.27 9.85
CA CYS A 75 -6.09 18.35 8.77
C CYS A 75 -5.81 19.02 7.43
N GLU A 76 -6.64 19.97 7.02
CA GLU A 76 -6.66 20.50 5.65
C GLU A 76 -6.02 21.90 5.56
N GLU A 77 -5.93 22.64 6.68
CA GLU A 77 -5.44 24.03 6.67
C GLU A 77 -4.15 24.21 7.48
N LEU A 78 -4.19 23.98 8.79
CA LEU A 78 -3.09 24.38 9.70
C LEU A 78 -1.89 23.43 9.68
N CYS A 79 -2.14 22.11 9.73
CA CYS A 79 -1.07 21.11 9.75
C CYS A 79 -0.66 20.70 8.34
N SER A 80 -1.61 20.64 7.40
CA SER A 80 -1.35 20.27 6.00
C SER A 80 -0.24 21.16 5.42
N LEU A 81 0.73 20.53 4.77
CA LEU A 81 1.89 21.19 4.15
C LEU A 81 1.53 21.85 2.80
N ASN A 82 0.44 22.63 2.82
CA ASN A 82 -0.06 23.38 1.67
C ASN A 82 1.03 24.30 1.08
N PRO A 83 1.05 24.46 -0.25
CA PRO A 83 2.08 25.25 -0.92
C PRO A 83 1.94 26.75 -0.59
N MET A 84 3.04 27.48 -0.72
CA MET A 84 3.16 28.94 -0.58
C MET A 84 2.72 29.46 0.80
N ALA A 85 2.79 28.63 1.84
CA ALA A 85 2.48 29.02 3.21
C ALA A 85 3.53 28.48 4.19
N ASP A 86 3.90 29.30 5.18
CA ASP A 86 4.77 28.86 6.27
C ASP A 86 4.07 27.75 7.08
N ARG A 87 4.79 26.64 7.31
CA ARG A 87 4.30 25.44 8.01
C ARG A 87 5.32 24.91 9.00
N LEU A 88 4.83 24.55 10.19
CA LEU A 88 5.60 23.90 11.24
C LEU A 88 5.80 22.42 10.88
N THR A 89 7.04 21.96 10.98
CA THR A 89 7.43 20.60 10.61
C THR A 89 8.38 20.00 11.63
N PHE A 90 8.35 18.68 11.73
CA PHE A 90 9.38 17.87 12.34
C PHE A 90 10.18 17.24 11.19
N SER A 91 11.42 17.68 11.03
CA SER A 91 12.27 17.25 9.92
C SER A 91 13.30 16.22 10.32
N VAL A 92 13.59 15.34 9.35
CA VAL A 92 14.78 14.51 9.31
C VAL A 92 15.58 14.92 8.09
N ILE A 93 16.86 15.23 8.28
CA ILE A 93 17.77 15.65 7.21
C ILE A 93 18.97 14.72 7.23
N TRP A 94 19.33 14.23 6.05
CA TRP A 94 20.53 13.40 5.88
C TRP A 94 21.49 14.02 4.90
N LYS A 95 22.79 13.86 5.19
CA LYS A 95 23.81 13.85 4.15
C LYS A 95 23.92 12.42 3.63
N ILE A 96 23.65 12.20 2.35
CA ILE A 96 23.52 10.87 1.75
C ILE A 96 24.36 10.77 0.47
N THR A 97 25.00 9.62 0.24
CA THR A 97 25.71 9.37 -1.02
C THR A 97 24.72 9.18 -2.18
N PRO A 98 25.15 9.29 -3.45
CA PRO A 98 24.29 8.97 -4.60
C PRO A 98 23.71 7.54 -4.56
N GLN A 99 24.39 6.60 -3.88
CA GLN A 99 23.96 5.22 -3.69
C GLN A 99 22.97 5.04 -2.53
N GLY A 100 22.61 6.11 -1.80
CA GLY A 100 21.66 6.02 -0.68
C GLY A 100 22.30 5.70 0.68
N LYS A 101 23.63 5.76 0.82
CA LYS A 101 24.28 5.54 2.13
C LYS A 101 24.23 6.81 2.98
N ILE A 102 23.64 6.73 4.17
CA ILE A 102 23.63 7.83 5.14
C ILE A 102 25.04 8.06 5.68
N LEU A 103 25.50 9.32 5.60
CA LEU A 103 26.76 9.80 6.15
C LEU A 103 26.55 10.58 7.45
N GLU A 104 25.53 11.44 7.47
CA GLU A 104 25.14 12.24 8.63
C GLU A 104 23.61 12.27 8.73
N GLU A 105 23.10 12.38 9.94
CA GLU A 105 21.67 12.40 10.23
C GLU A 105 21.35 13.47 11.27
N TRP A 106 20.33 14.27 10.99
CA TRP A 106 19.84 15.33 11.85
C TRP A 106 18.33 15.25 12.02
N PHE A 107 17.87 15.50 13.24
CA PHE A 107 16.46 15.63 13.59
C PHE A 107 16.21 16.99 14.23
N GLY A 108 15.11 17.63 13.85
CA GLY A 108 14.68 18.85 14.53
C GLY A 108 13.35 19.40 14.05
N ARG A 109 12.76 20.23 14.92
CA ARG A 109 11.63 21.06 14.52
C ARG A 109 12.11 22.17 13.60
N SER A 110 11.34 22.44 12.56
CA SER A 110 11.68 23.38 11.49
C SER A 110 10.44 24.13 11.01
N VAL A 111 10.69 25.17 10.21
CA VAL A 111 9.64 25.91 9.47
C VAL A 111 9.97 25.86 7.98
N ILE A 112 9.03 25.36 7.19
CA ILE A 112 9.14 25.25 5.74
C ILE A 112 8.10 26.13 5.06
N CYS A 113 8.30 26.40 3.78
CA CYS A 113 7.30 26.96 2.88
C CYS A 113 7.36 26.12 1.62
N SER A 114 6.38 25.25 1.39
CA SER A 114 6.38 24.35 0.24
C SER A 114 6.22 25.18 -1.04
N CYS A 115 7.12 25.04 -2.02
CA CYS A 115 7.08 25.84 -3.24
C CYS A 115 6.02 25.36 -4.24
N VAL A 116 5.60 24.09 -4.15
CA VAL A 116 4.59 23.49 -5.04
C VAL A 116 3.97 22.23 -4.41
N LYS A 117 2.70 21.97 -4.74
CA LYS A 117 2.02 20.69 -4.45
C LYS A 117 2.00 19.83 -5.71
N LEU A 118 2.92 18.88 -5.86
CA LEU A 118 2.95 17.98 -7.01
C LEU A 118 1.97 16.82 -6.82
N SER A 119 1.42 16.34 -7.93
CA SER A 119 0.74 15.05 -7.97
C SER A 119 1.77 13.97 -8.31
N TYR A 120 1.44 12.70 -8.04
CA TYR A 120 2.23 11.58 -8.57
C TYR A 120 2.36 11.59 -10.09
N ASP A 121 1.37 12.10 -10.83
CA ASP A 121 1.46 12.26 -12.29
C ASP A 121 2.49 13.31 -12.67
N HIS A 122 2.49 14.49 -12.03
CA HIS A 122 3.47 15.54 -12.31
C HIS A 122 4.90 15.04 -12.06
N ALA A 123 5.13 14.40 -10.90
CA ALA A 123 6.44 13.84 -10.57
C ALA A 123 6.84 12.70 -11.51
N GLN A 124 5.88 11.88 -11.94
CA GLN A 124 6.16 10.82 -12.93
C GLN A 124 6.56 11.41 -14.28
N SER A 125 5.86 12.45 -14.76
CA SER A 125 6.21 13.12 -16.01
C SER A 125 7.60 13.76 -15.96
N MET A 126 8.02 14.32 -14.82
CA MET A 126 9.39 14.81 -14.63
C MET A 126 10.43 13.68 -14.74
N ILE A 127 10.13 12.50 -14.20
CA ILE A 127 11.00 11.31 -14.25
C ILE A 127 11.10 10.75 -15.67
N GLU A 128 9.99 10.68 -16.39
CA GLU A 128 9.92 10.09 -17.74
C GLU A 128 10.45 11.01 -18.83
N SER A 129 10.46 12.33 -18.60
CA SER A 129 10.91 13.34 -19.57
C SER A 129 11.96 14.29 -18.95
N PRO A 130 13.14 13.78 -18.56
CA PRO A 130 14.14 14.57 -17.82
C PRO A 130 14.65 15.79 -18.60
N ASP A 131 14.68 15.72 -19.94
CA ASP A 131 15.16 16.79 -20.83
C ASP A 131 14.06 17.81 -21.20
N LYS A 132 12.81 17.55 -20.83
CA LYS A 132 11.67 18.42 -21.12
C LYS A 132 11.18 19.07 -19.84
N LEU A 133 11.10 20.39 -19.84
CA LEU A 133 10.43 21.13 -18.78
C LEU A 133 8.93 21.13 -19.05
N LEU A 134 8.16 20.83 -18.01
CA LEU A 134 6.70 20.92 -18.07
C LEU A 134 6.28 22.38 -18.26
N GLY A 135 5.33 22.59 -19.18
CA GLY A 135 4.89 23.93 -19.56
C GLY A 135 3.94 24.59 -18.56
N VAL A 136 3.70 25.88 -18.75
CA VAL A 136 2.65 26.62 -18.03
C VAL A 136 1.29 26.00 -18.34
N GLY A 137 0.60 25.50 -17.31
CA GLY A 137 -0.69 24.79 -17.43
C GLY A 137 -0.61 23.26 -17.30
N GLU A 138 0.59 22.67 -17.42
CA GLU A 138 0.83 21.24 -17.12
C GLU A 138 1.22 21.02 -15.65
N LEU A 139 1.64 22.10 -14.96
CA LEU A 139 2.03 22.11 -13.56
C LEU A 139 1.03 22.85 -12.67
N PRO A 140 0.93 22.49 -11.38
CA PRO A 140 0.21 23.27 -10.40
C PRO A 140 0.94 24.59 -10.10
N PRO A 141 0.30 25.55 -9.40
CA PRO A 141 0.93 26.81 -9.04
C PRO A 141 2.26 26.61 -8.29
N VAL A 142 3.32 27.26 -8.78
CA VAL A 142 4.68 27.24 -8.23
C VAL A 142 5.00 28.60 -7.62
N SER A 143 5.66 28.61 -6.46
CA SER A 143 6.17 29.84 -5.84
C SER A 143 7.11 30.60 -6.78
N SER A 144 7.05 31.92 -6.78
CA SER A 144 7.95 32.78 -7.57
C SER A 144 9.42 32.69 -7.15
N ASP A 145 9.69 32.17 -5.96
CA ASP A 145 11.03 32.08 -5.39
C ASP A 145 11.85 30.89 -5.93
N HIS A 146 11.19 29.94 -6.60
CA HIS A 146 11.80 28.71 -7.10
C HIS A 146 11.43 28.46 -8.56
N THR A 147 12.37 27.92 -9.33
CA THR A 147 12.11 27.62 -10.74
C THR A 147 11.66 26.18 -10.94
N VAL A 148 10.96 25.91 -12.05
CA VAL A 148 10.51 24.55 -12.39
C VAL A 148 11.68 23.61 -12.60
N GLU A 149 12.78 24.12 -13.17
CA GLU A 149 14.04 23.40 -13.39
C GLU A 149 14.62 22.91 -12.06
N GLU A 150 14.63 23.77 -11.03
CA GLU A 150 15.13 23.43 -9.69
C GLU A 150 14.32 22.29 -9.08
N ILE A 151 12.98 22.37 -9.16
CA ILE A 151 12.06 21.35 -8.65
C ILE A 151 12.23 20.03 -9.41
N GLN A 152 12.28 20.09 -10.73
CA GLN A 152 12.47 18.91 -11.59
C GLN A 152 13.80 18.22 -11.28
N GLN A 153 14.89 18.98 -11.14
CA GLN A 153 16.19 18.42 -10.79
C GLN A 153 16.18 17.76 -9.41
N ALA A 154 15.49 18.35 -8.43
CA ALA A 154 15.32 17.75 -7.11
C ALA A 154 14.53 16.42 -7.19
N VAL A 155 13.44 16.36 -7.96
CA VAL A 155 12.67 15.13 -8.19
C VAL A 155 13.53 14.05 -8.86
N LEU A 156 14.31 14.40 -9.87
CA LEU A 156 15.22 13.46 -10.57
C LEU A 156 16.30 12.90 -9.62
N ASN A 157 16.89 13.76 -8.79
CA ASN A 157 17.89 13.35 -7.81
C ASN A 157 17.28 12.43 -6.74
N LEU A 158 16.10 12.78 -6.22
CA LEU A 158 15.34 11.93 -5.29
C LEU A 158 15.01 10.57 -5.92
N HIS A 159 14.59 10.56 -7.19
CA HIS A 159 14.29 9.33 -7.93
C HIS A 159 15.52 8.42 -8.03
N LEU A 160 16.68 8.96 -8.43
CA LEU A 160 17.94 8.23 -8.53
C LEU A 160 18.32 7.58 -7.19
N ILE A 161 18.27 8.36 -6.10
CA ILE A 161 18.59 7.88 -4.76
C ILE A 161 17.58 6.81 -4.32
N ALA A 162 16.28 7.02 -4.55
CA ALA A 162 15.23 6.07 -4.21
C ALA A 162 15.34 4.74 -4.98
N GLN A 163 15.76 4.77 -6.26
CA GLN A 163 16.04 3.53 -7.00
C GLN A 163 17.16 2.72 -6.32
N ASN A 164 18.23 3.38 -5.89
CA ASN A 164 19.34 2.73 -5.19
C ASN A 164 18.92 2.20 -3.82
N LEU A 165 18.22 3.00 -3.01
CA LEU A 165 17.66 2.58 -1.71
C LEU A 165 16.75 1.36 -1.86
N ARG A 166 15.86 1.36 -2.86
CA ARG A 166 14.97 0.24 -3.11
C ARG A 166 15.74 -1.03 -3.46
N ARG A 167 16.68 -0.93 -4.40
CA ARG A 167 17.48 -2.07 -4.84
C ARG A 167 18.19 -2.69 -3.64
N GLN A 168 18.87 -1.86 -2.83
CA GLN A 168 19.55 -2.32 -1.62
C GLN A 168 18.56 -2.98 -0.65
N ARG A 169 17.38 -2.39 -0.42
CA ARG A 169 16.36 -2.93 0.46
C ARG A 169 15.88 -4.33 0.05
N PHE A 170 15.77 -4.61 -1.24
CA PHE A 170 15.41 -5.96 -1.73
C PHE A 170 16.60 -6.92 -1.74
N GLU A 171 17.81 -6.45 -2.01
CA GLU A 171 19.05 -7.23 -1.83
C GLU A 171 19.24 -7.64 -0.37
N ASP A 172 18.86 -6.76 0.57
CA ASP A 172 18.84 -6.99 2.01
C ASP A 172 17.66 -7.87 2.45
N GLY A 173 16.82 -8.36 1.53
CA GLY A 173 15.81 -9.38 1.81
C GLY A 173 14.40 -8.88 2.15
N ALA A 174 14.04 -7.66 1.73
CA ALA A 174 12.65 -7.21 1.82
C ALA A 174 11.69 -8.03 0.95
N LEU A 175 10.42 -8.04 1.32
CA LEU A 175 9.32 -8.72 0.66
C LEU A 175 8.20 -7.74 0.33
N ARG A 176 7.76 -7.78 -0.92
CA ARG A 176 6.59 -7.05 -1.43
C ARG A 176 5.55 -8.03 -1.95
N LEU A 177 4.37 -8.00 -1.35
CA LEU A 177 3.20 -8.82 -1.70
C LEU A 177 2.00 -7.89 -1.93
N ASP A 178 2.11 -7.04 -2.94
CA ASP A 178 1.02 -6.11 -3.27
C ASP A 178 -0.05 -6.82 -4.08
N GLN A 179 -1.29 -6.62 -3.68
CA GLN A 179 -2.46 -7.06 -4.43
C GLN A 179 -2.97 -5.91 -5.30
N LEU A 180 -3.62 -6.25 -6.41
CA LEU A 180 -4.33 -5.30 -7.26
C LEU A 180 -5.34 -4.51 -6.44
N LYS A 181 -5.25 -3.18 -6.49
CA LYS A 181 -6.18 -2.27 -5.81
C LYS A 181 -7.04 -1.55 -6.81
N LEU A 182 -8.35 -1.65 -6.63
CA LEU A 182 -9.32 -0.96 -7.48
C LEU A 182 -9.46 0.51 -7.06
N SER A 183 -9.45 1.40 -8.04
CA SER A 183 -9.79 2.82 -7.92
C SER A 183 -11.02 3.14 -8.77
N PHE A 184 -11.74 4.19 -8.38
CA PHE A 184 -13.03 4.54 -8.99
C PHE A 184 -13.01 5.96 -9.53
N THR A 185 -13.67 6.16 -10.67
CA THR A 185 -14.07 7.46 -11.18
C THR A 185 -15.52 7.68 -10.80
N LEU A 186 -15.79 8.69 -9.98
CA LEU A 186 -17.14 9.01 -9.53
C LEU A 186 -17.72 10.18 -10.32
N ASP A 187 -19.01 10.08 -10.61
CA ASP A 187 -19.82 11.20 -11.07
C ASP A 187 -19.88 12.28 -9.98
N LYS A 188 -19.60 13.54 -10.35
CA LYS A 188 -19.53 14.64 -9.38
C LYS A 188 -20.90 15.10 -8.88
N GLU A 189 -21.98 14.86 -9.63
CA GLU A 189 -23.32 15.32 -9.30
C GLU A 189 -24.06 14.32 -8.43
N ASN A 190 -24.04 13.04 -8.82
CA ASN A 190 -24.81 11.99 -8.13
C ASN A 190 -23.94 11.04 -7.28
N GLY A 191 -22.60 11.09 -7.40
CA GLY A 191 -21.67 10.27 -6.62
C GLY A 191 -21.55 8.81 -7.06
N MET A 192 -22.17 8.43 -8.17
CA MET A 192 -22.16 7.05 -8.68
C MET A 192 -20.83 6.73 -9.39
N PRO A 193 -20.36 5.47 -9.34
CA PRO A 193 -19.17 5.07 -10.07
C PRO A 193 -19.44 5.04 -11.59
N GLN A 194 -18.76 5.88 -12.35
CA GLN A 194 -18.77 5.88 -13.82
C GLN A 194 -17.75 4.89 -14.42
N GLY A 195 -16.72 4.55 -13.65
CA GLY A 195 -15.63 3.69 -14.08
C GLY A 195 -14.83 3.17 -12.90
N CYS A 196 -14.08 2.09 -13.13
CA CYS A 196 -13.05 1.62 -12.23
C CYS A 196 -11.79 1.19 -13.00
N TYR A 197 -10.65 1.25 -12.33
CA TYR A 197 -9.36 0.88 -12.89
C TYR A 197 -8.44 0.36 -11.78
N ILE A 198 -7.44 -0.42 -12.16
CA ILE A 198 -6.39 -0.84 -11.22
C ILE A 198 -5.46 0.33 -10.97
N TYR A 199 -5.25 0.67 -9.71
CA TYR A 199 -4.30 1.71 -9.31
C TYR A 199 -2.88 1.30 -9.71
N ASN A 200 -2.26 2.08 -10.59
CA ASN A 200 -0.91 1.80 -11.05
C ASN A 200 0.12 2.43 -10.11
N TYR A 201 0.97 1.59 -9.51
CA TYR A 201 2.02 2.00 -8.60
C TYR A 201 3.33 2.27 -9.36
N ARG A 202 3.61 3.55 -9.63
CA ARG A 202 4.71 3.99 -10.51
C ARG A 202 5.94 4.47 -9.75
N ASP A 203 6.93 4.97 -10.48
CA ASP A 203 8.23 5.39 -9.94
C ASP A 203 8.14 6.62 -9.03
N SER A 204 7.18 7.51 -9.26
CA SER A 204 6.90 8.62 -8.34
C SER A 204 6.35 8.16 -6.99
N ASN A 205 5.49 7.12 -6.96
CA ASN A 205 5.01 6.54 -5.69
C ASN A 205 6.14 5.90 -4.92
N LYS A 206 6.94 5.12 -5.65
CA LYS A 206 8.17 4.47 -5.24
C LYS A 206 9.18 5.47 -4.67
N LEU A 207 9.34 6.64 -5.28
CA LEU A 207 10.23 7.69 -4.79
C LEU A 207 9.87 8.08 -3.36
N VAL A 208 8.61 8.44 -3.13
CA VAL A 208 8.13 8.83 -1.80
C VAL A 208 8.24 7.67 -0.81
N GLU A 209 7.90 6.44 -1.23
CA GLU A 209 7.98 5.22 -0.38
C GLU A 209 9.35 5.06 0.29
N GLU A 210 10.45 5.16 -0.45
CA GLU A 210 11.78 4.90 0.13
C GLU A 210 12.19 5.95 1.17
N PHE A 211 11.90 7.24 0.92
CA PHE A 211 12.23 8.30 1.87
C PHE A 211 11.34 8.25 3.12
N MET A 212 10.07 7.87 2.97
CA MET A 212 9.20 7.65 4.12
C MET A 212 9.66 6.44 4.94
N LEU A 213 10.06 5.34 4.30
CA LEU A 213 10.65 4.19 5.00
C LEU A 213 11.92 4.60 5.75
N LEU A 214 12.81 5.35 5.10
CA LEU A 214 14.06 5.83 5.70
C LEU A 214 13.79 6.71 6.93
N ALA A 215 12.87 7.67 6.82
CA ALA A 215 12.45 8.53 7.93
C ALA A 215 11.86 7.73 9.10
N ASN A 216 10.99 6.75 8.80
CA ASN A 216 10.38 5.88 9.81
C ASN A 216 11.42 5.01 10.53
N MET A 217 12.41 4.45 9.82
CA MET A 217 13.50 3.68 10.41
C MET A 217 14.41 4.56 11.28
N ALA A 218 14.80 5.73 10.77
CA ALA A 218 15.60 6.69 11.51
C ALA A 218 14.91 7.10 12.83
N ALA A 219 13.62 7.45 12.76
CA ALA A 219 12.83 7.80 13.95
C ALA A 219 12.75 6.62 14.93
N ALA A 220 12.52 5.39 14.46
CA ALA A 220 12.49 4.18 15.28
C ALA A 220 13.80 3.98 16.05
N HIS A 221 14.95 4.07 15.36
CA HIS A 221 16.26 3.97 15.99
C HIS A 221 16.51 5.09 17.01
N LYS A 222 16.11 6.33 16.70
CA LYS A 222 16.33 7.49 17.56
C LYS A 222 15.53 7.40 18.87
N ILE A 223 14.24 7.08 18.80
CA ILE A 223 13.39 6.98 19.99
C ILE A 223 13.76 5.77 20.84
N TYR A 224 14.08 4.62 20.23
CA TYR A 224 14.46 3.41 20.96
C TYR A 224 15.79 3.58 21.69
N ARG A 225 16.81 4.16 21.01
CA ARG A 225 18.11 4.44 21.64
C ARG A 225 17.98 5.34 22.88
N ARG A 226 17.04 6.30 22.85
CA ARG A 226 16.84 7.23 23.97
C ARG A 226 15.95 6.66 25.07
N PHE A 227 14.90 5.93 24.69
CA PHE A 227 13.84 5.44 25.57
C PHE A 227 13.57 3.96 25.30
N PRO A 228 14.49 3.05 25.67
CA PRO A 228 14.41 1.64 25.30
C PRO A 228 13.20 0.90 25.89
N GLU A 229 12.59 1.45 26.95
CA GLU A 229 11.40 0.86 27.58
C GLU A 229 10.09 1.55 27.20
N LEU A 230 10.13 2.72 26.54
CA LEU A 230 8.94 3.53 26.23
C LEU A 230 8.73 3.75 24.73
N ALA A 231 9.69 3.35 23.88
CA ALA A 231 9.57 3.55 22.44
C ALA A 231 8.34 2.81 21.89
N LEU A 232 7.48 3.57 21.18
CA LEU A 232 6.39 3.02 20.40
C LEU A 232 6.93 2.61 19.03
N LEU A 233 7.02 1.30 18.80
CA LEU A 233 7.51 0.70 17.56
C LEU A 233 6.42 -0.10 16.86
N ARG A 234 6.74 -0.57 15.65
CA ARG A 234 5.86 -1.39 14.81
C ARG A 234 6.63 -2.58 14.26
N ARG A 235 6.26 -3.78 14.74
CA ARG A 235 6.85 -5.06 14.31
C ARG A 235 5.94 -5.79 13.33
N HIS A 236 6.51 -6.75 12.61
CA HIS A 236 5.76 -7.65 11.73
C HIS A 236 6.22 -9.09 11.98
N PRO A 237 5.40 -9.91 12.68
CA PRO A 237 5.73 -11.31 12.90
C PRO A 237 5.89 -12.10 11.58
N PRO A 238 6.63 -13.21 11.58
CA PRO A 238 6.71 -14.11 10.43
C PRO A 238 5.35 -14.76 10.13
N PRO A 239 5.19 -15.39 8.95
CA PRO A 239 3.95 -16.06 8.58
C PRO A 239 3.54 -17.17 9.57
N GLN A 240 2.24 -17.47 9.64
CA GLN A 240 1.73 -18.57 10.46
C GLN A 240 2.22 -19.91 9.91
N THR A 241 2.96 -20.67 10.72
CA THR A 241 3.67 -21.88 10.30
C THR A 241 2.77 -22.92 9.63
N LYS A 242 1.58 -23.18 10.19
CA LYS A 242 0.66 -24.17 9.62
C LYS A 242 0.19 -23.78 8.22
N LEU A 243 -0.30 -22.54 8.06
CA LEU A 243 -0.78 -22.03 6.76
C LEU A 243 0.36 -21.93 5.73
N LEU A 244 1.57 -21.63 6.18
CA LEU A 244 2.76 -21.61 5.33
C LEU A 244 3.11 -23.01 4.83
N ASN A 245 3.10 -24.02 5.71
CA ASN A 245 3.37 -25.41 5.33
C ASN A 245 2.31 -25.95 4.35
N ASP A 246 1.04 -25.63 4.58
CA ASP A 246 -0.04 -25.99 3.65
C ASP A 246 0.18 -25.37 2.25
N LEU A 247 0.69 -24.13 2.21
CA LEU A 247 1.03 -23.45 0.94
C LEU A 247 2.28 -24.04 0.27
N ILE A 248 3.30 -24.42 1.04
CA ILE A 248 4.50 -25.08 0.52
C ILE A 248 4.10 -26.40 -0.15
N GLU A 249 3.32 -27.22 0.53
CA GLU A 249 2.86 -28.50 -0.02
C GLU A 249 2.04 -28.29 -1.30
N PHE A 250 1.16 -27.28 -1.31
CA PHE A 250 0.40 -26.89 -2.50
C PHE A 250 1.32 -26.50 -3.68
N CYS A 251 2.34 -25.67 -3.43
CA CYS A 251 3.29 -25.27 -4.46
C CYS A 251 4.04 -26.49 -5.03
N ASP A 252 4.48 -27.41 -4.18
CA ASP A 252 5.15 -28.65 -4.60
C ASP A 252 4.25 -29.53 -5.47
N GLN A 253 2.98 -29.69 -5.09
CA GLN A 253 1.98 -30.45 -5.88
C GLN A 253 1.75 -29.84 -7.27
N MET A 254 1.79 -28.51 -7.36
CA MET A 254 1.64 -27.78 -8.62
C MET A 254 2.95 -27.67 -9.41
N GLY A 255 4.08 -28.14 -8.87
CA GLY A 255 5.40 -28.04 -9.49
C GLY A 255 5.97 -26.63 -9.51
N ILE A 256 5.61 -25.79 -8.53
CA ILE A 256 6.06 -24.40 -8.37
C ILE A 256 7.18 -24.36 -7.34
N LYS A 257 8.33 -23.81 -7.71
CA LYS A 257 9.52 -23.83 -6.86
C LYS A 257 9.69 -22.53 -6.06
N LEU A 258 8.77 -22.22 -5.16
CA LEU A 258 8.94 -21.04 -4.29
C LEU A 258 9.84 -21.35 -3.10
N ASP A 259 10.71 -20.40 -2.74
CA ASP A 259 11.59 -20.49 -1.58
C ASP A 259 11.00 -19.72 -0.41
N PHE A 260 10.55 -20.43 0.62
CA PHE A 260 9.90 -19.84 1.80
C PHE A 260 10.84 -19.71 3.01
N THR A 261 12.16 -19.87 2.84
CA THR A 261 13.13 -19.84 3.95
C THR A 261 13.14 -18.50 4.71
N ASN A 262 12.97 -17.38 4.00
CA ASN A 262 12.85 -16.05 4.56
C ASN A 262 12.11 -15.11 3.58
N SER A 263 11.85 -13.87 4.02
CA SER A 263 11.16 -12.84 3.25
C SER A 263 11.82 -12.56 1.90
N GLY A 264 13.14 -12.44 1.86
CA GLY A 264 13.91 -12.13 0.65
C GLY A 264 13.93 -13.29 -0.34
N ALA A 265 14.10 -14.51 0.16
CA ALA A 265 14.06 -15.71 -0.67
C ALA A 265 12.67 -15.91 -1.32
N LEU A 266 11.60 -15.63 -0.57
CA LEU A 266 10.24 -15.63 -1.11
C LEU A 266 10.05 -14.56 -2.18
N HIS A 267 10.52 -13.34 -1.90
CA HIS A 267 10.43 -12.24 -2.87
C HIS A 267 11.18 -12.56 -4.16
N LYS A 268 12.40 -13.09 -4.04
CA LYS A 268 13.24 -13.46 -5.18
C LYS A 268 12.60 -14.58 -6.00
N SER A 269 12.20 -15.68 -5.36
CA SER A 269 11.56 -16.80 -6.05
C SER A 269 10.22 -16.42 -6.69
N LEU A 270 9.46 -15.47 -6.11
CA LEU A 270 8.22 -14.95 -6.68
C LEU A 270 8.43 -14.01 -7.88
N ASN A 271 9.61 -13.43 -8.07
CA ASN A 271 9.90 -12.51 -9.19
C ASN A 271 10.77 -13.14 -10.28
N ASP A 272 11.73 -14.00 -9.91
CA ASP A 272 12.71 -14.57 -10.85
C ASP A 272 12.15 -15.73 -11.68
N GLN A 273 11.03 -16.33 -11.28
CA GLN A 273 10.55 -17.61 -11.84
C GLN A 273 9.45 -17.50 -12.91
N PHE A 274 9.02 -16.29 -13.27
CA PHE A 274 7.89 -16.09 -14.19
C PHE A 274 8.33 -15.40 -15.48
N GLY A 275 7.81 -15.87 -16.61
CA GLY A 275 8.03 -15.24 -17.91
C GLY A 275 7.38 -13.86 -17.99
N ALA A 276 7.59 -13.17 -19.10
CA ALA A 276 7.02 -11.83 -19.35
C ALA A 276 5.65 -11.88 -20.06
N ASP A 277 5.10 -13.07 -20.31
CA ASP A 277 3.81 -13.25 -20.96
C ASP A 277 2.62 -13.03 -20.00
N GLU A 278 1.43 -12.82 -20.56
CA GLU A 278 0.21 -12.53 -19.81
C GLU A 278 -0.18 -13.65 -18.83
N TYR A 279 0.05 -14.91 -19.21
CA TYR A 279 -0.22 -16.06 -18.34
C TYR A 279 0.71 -16.05 -17.11
N SER A 280 2.00 -15.81 -17.32
CA SER A 280 2.99 -15.67 -16.25
C SER A 280 2.66 -14.51 -15.30
N ALA A 281 2.20 -13.37 -15.84
CA ALA A 281 1.76 -12.23 -15.03
C ALA A 281 0.52 -12.57 -14.19
N ALA A 282 -0.50 -13.19 -14.78
CA ALA A 282 -1.70 -13.63 -14.07
C ALA A 282 -1.38 -14.66 -12.97
N ARG A 283 -0.48 -15.60 -13.27
CA ARG A 283 -0.01 -16.60 -12.30
C ARG A 283 0.72 -15.97 -11.13
N LYS A 284 1.55 -14.96 -11.38
CA LYS A 284 2.22 -14.18 -10.34
C LYS A 284 1.21 -13.48 -9.43
N GLU A 285 0.14 -12.90 -9.98
CA GLU A 285 -0.93 -12.27 -9.18
C GLU A 285 -1.65 -13.29 -8.27
N VAL A 286 -1.98 -14.47 -8.80
CA VAL A 286 -2.59 -15.56 -8.01
C VAL A 286 -1.64 -16.01 -6.89
N LEU A 287 -0.35 -16.23 -7.20
CA LEU A 287 0.64 -16.65 -6.21
C LEU A 287 0.88 -15.58 -5.16
N THR A 288 0.90 -14.31 -5.53
CA THR A 288 1.01 -13.17 -4.60
C THR A 288 -0.17 -13.16 -3.62
N ASN A 289 -1.39 -13.38 -4.11
CA ASN A 289 -2.58 -13.53 -3.28
C ASN A 289 -2.46 -14.73 -2.33
N MET A 290 -2.03 -15.89 -2.82
CA MET A 290 -1.86 -17.11 -2.01
C MET A 290 -0.79 -16.92 -0.92
N CYS A 291 0.38 -16.35 -1.27
CA CYS A 291 1.47 -16.05 -0.34
C CYS A 291 1.09 -15.01 0.72
N SER A 292 0.05 -14.21 0.48
CA SER A 292 -0.45 -13.25 1.47
C SER A 292 -1.27 -13.91 2.57
N ARG A 293 -1.86 -15.09 2.34
CA ARG A 293 -2.77 -15.74 3.32
C ARG A 293 -2.08 -16.18 4.61
N PRO A 294 -0.86 -16.73 4.60
CA PRO A 294 -0.15 -17.07 5.83
C PRO A 294 0.41 -15.86 6.59
N MET A 295 0.48 -14.68 5.96
CA MET A 295 1.09 -13.49 6.55
C MET A 295 0.29 -13.00 7.77
N GLN A 296 1.01 -12.54 8.79
CA GLN A 296 0.40 -11.93 9.96
C GLN A 296 0.24 -10.42 9.77
N MET A 297 -0.64 -9.80 10.54
CA MET A 297 -0.74 -8.34 10.55
C MET A 297 0.46 -7.74 11.30
N ALA A 298 1.03 -6.66 10.76
CA ALA A 298 2.00 -5.85 11.49
C ALA A 298 1.32 -5.08 12.64
N VAL A 299 1.97 -5.04 13.81
CA VAL A 299 1.40 -4.53 15.06
C VAL A 299 2.31 -3.47 15.68
N TYR A 300 1.69 -2.41 16.20
CA TYR A 300 2.33 -1.47 17.11
C TYR A 300 2.53 -2.13 18.48
N PHE A 301 3.59 -1.75 19.18
CA PHE A 301 3.88 -2.23 20.53
C PHE A 301 4.77 -1.24 21.29
N CYS A 302 4.67 -1.26 22.61
CA CYS A 302 5.60 -0.61 23.52
C CYS A 302 6.79 -1.54 23.78
N THR A 303 8.00 -1.01 23.61
CA THR A 303 9.24 -1.79 23.75
C THR A 303 9.44 -2.36 25.16
N GLY A 304 9.08 -1.64 26.23
CA GLY A 304 9.18 -2.14 27.61
C GLY A 304 8.26 -3.32 27.92
N MET A 305 7.17 -3.49 27.16
CA MET A 305 6.22 -4.60 27.33
C MET A 305 6.64 -5.88 26.58
N LEU A 306 7.69 -5.82 25.75
CA LEU A 306 8.18 -6.95 24.97
C LEU A 306 9.67 -7.16 25.23
N ARG A 307 10.00 -8.07 26.16
CA ARG A 307 11.40 -8.27 26.63
C ARG A 307 12.34 -8.84 25.58
N ASN A 308 11.83 -9.59 24.60
CA ASN A 308 12.68 -10.21 23.59
C ASN A 308 12.81 -9.31 22.35
N GLU A 309 13.95 -8.62 22.23
CA GLU A 309 14.26 -7.71 21.12
C GLU A 309 14.26 -8.41 19.75
N THR A 310 14.51 -9.73 19.67
CA THR A 310 14.45 -10.44 18.39
C THR A 310 13.04 -10.43 17.79
N LEU A 311 12.02 -10.16 18.60
CA LEU A 311 10.63 -10.06 18.15
C LEU A 311 10.28 -8.68 17.60
N PHE A 312 11.15 -7.67 17.72
CA PHE A 312 10.89 -6.31 17.22
C PHE A 312 10.97 -6.23 15.70
N HIS A 313 11.64 -7.22 15.12
CA HIS A 313 11.87 -7.37 13.69
C HIS A 313 10.58 -7.22 12.86
N HIS A 314 10.74 -6.59 11.70
CA HIS A 314 9.67 -6.41 10.73
C HIS A 314 9.87 -7.34 9.53
N TYR A 315 9.27 -8.54 9.56
CA TYR A 315 9.45 -9.61 8.58
C TYR A 315 9.45 -9.13 7.11
N ALA A 316 8.39 -8.44 6.66
CA ALA A 316 8.31 -8.03 5.24
C ALA A 316 9.29 -6.94 4.83
N LEU A 317 9.78 -6.11 5.77
CA LEU A 317 10.78 -5.09 5.45
C LEU A 317 12.21 -5.63 5.67
N ASN A 318 12.33 -6.76 6.37
CA ASN A 318 13.56 -7.36 6.85
C ASN A 318 14.48 -6.40 7.64
N VAL A 319 13.89 -5.58 8.52
CA VAL A 319 14.62 -4.62 9.36
C VAL A 319 14.41 -4.87 10.85
N PRO A 320 15.41 -4.59 11.71
CA PRO A 320 15.33 -4.87 13.14
C PRO A 320 14.35 -3.94 13.89
N LEU A 321 14.27 -2.66 13.48
CA LEU A 321 13.43 -1.66 14.13
C LEU A 321 12.67 -0.86 13.06
N TYR A 322 11.38 -0.64 13.31
CA TYR A 322 10.53 0.17 12.46
C TYR A 322 9.44 0.83 13.31
N THR A 323 8.95 1.99 12.88
CA THR A 323 7.79 2.66 13.48
C THR A 323 7.04 3.46 12.42
N HIS A 324 5.99 4.18 12.81
CA HIS A 324 5.39 5.20 11.96
C HIS A 324 5.59 6.58 12.56
N PHE A 325 6.09 7.49 11.74
CA PHE A 325 6.44 8.87 12.06
C PHE A 325 5.91 9.84 11.00
N THR A 326 5.80 9.39 9.75
CA THR A 326 5.62 10.25 8.58
C THR A 326 4.17 10.66 8.26
N SER A 327 3.19 10.36 9.11
CA SER A 327 1.80 10.75 8.83
C SER A 327 0.94 11.08 10.07
N PRO A 328 1.35 12.06 10.89
CA PRO A 328 0.68 12.40 12.13
C PRO A 328 -0.68 13.11 11.97
N ILE A 329 -1.02 13.64 10.79
CA ILE A 329 -2.36 14.21 10.54
C ILE A 329 -3.42 13.12 10.56
N ARG A 330 -3.07 11.91 10.11
CA ARG A 330 -4.00 10.80 9.88
C ARG A 330 -3.72 9.56 10.71
N ARG A 331 -2.67 9.53 11.53
CA ARG A 331 -2.33 8.40 12.42
C ARG A 331 -1.87 8.89 13.79
N TYR A 332 -2.51 8.38 14.84
CA TYR A 332 -2.20 8.75 16.22
C TYR A 332 -0.87 8.17 16.71
N ALA A 333 -0.49 6.98 16.23
CA ALA A 333 0.81 6.37 16.55
C ALA A 333 1.97 7.32 16.21
N ASP A 334 1.89 8.01 15.08
CA ASP A 334 2.87 9.00 14.65
C ASP A 334 2.91 10.21 15.60
N ILE A 335 1.77 10.66 16.16
CA ILE A 335 1.74 11.73 17.18
C ILE A 335 2.51 11.31 18.44
N ILE A 336 2.32 10.06 18.91
CA ILE A 336 3.09 9.52 20.05
C ILE A 336 4.60 9.49 19.71
N VAL A 337 4.96 9.03 18.51
CA VAL A 337 6.35 9.01 18.05
C VAL A 337 6.93 10.42 17.94
N HIS A 338 6.17 11.41 17.46
CA HIS A 338 6.60 12.82 17.43
C HIS A 338 6.87 13.35 18.84
N ARG A 339 6.03 13.03 19.84
CA ARG A 339 6.26 13.41 21.25
C ARG A 339 7.53 12.77 21.80
N LEU A 340 7.71 11.46 21.57
CA LEU A 340 8.92 10.74 21.97
C LEU A 340 10.17 11.32 21.30
N LEU A 341 10.09 11.63 20.01
CA LEU A 341 11.20 12.19 19.26
C LEU A 341 11.54 13.61 19.73
N ALA A 342 10.53 14.45 20.00
CA ALA A 342 10.72 15.79 20.58
C ALA A 342 11.42 15.71 21.94
N ALA A 343 11.00 14.80 22.81
CA ALA A 343 11.67 14.53 24.08
C ALA A 343 13.09 14.01 23.87
N ALA A 344 13.32 13.18 22.84
CA ALA A 344 14.63 12.59 22.58
C ALA A 344 15.68 13.60 22.12
N ILE A 345 15.26 14.67 21.44
CA ILE A 345 16.14 15.75 21.00
C ILE A 345 16.08 16.99 21.91
N GLY A 346 15.34 16.92 23.03
CA GLY A 346 15.28 17.98 24.03
C GLY A 346 14.46 19.21 23.63
N CYS A 347 13.58 19.11 22.63
CA CYS A 347 12.71 20.21 22.18
C CYS A 347 11.24 20.06 22.63
N GLY A 348 10.92 18.99 23.37
CA GLY A 348 9.61 18.74 23.96
C GLY A 348 9.74 18.16 25.39
N PRO A 349 8.65 18.18 26.17
CA PRO A 349 8.64 17.59 27.50
C PRO A 349 8.83 16.06 27.42
N PRO A 350 9.39 15.42 28.47
CA PRO A 350 9.41 13.97 28.54
C PRO A 350 7.98 13.42 28.57
N LEU A 351 7.75 12.30 27.88
CA LEU A 351 6.48 11.59 27.93
C LEU A 351 6.27 11.07 29.35
N GLN A 352 5.13 11.41 29.98
CA GLN A 352 4.82 11.01 31.36
C GLN A 352 3.91 9.78 31.45
N LEU A 353 3.87 8.97 30.38
CA LEU A 353 3.05 7.76 30.31
C LEU A 353 3.85 6.54 30.78
N PRO A 354 3.27 5.67 31.64
CA PRO A 354 3.87 4.39 31.99
C PRO A 354 3.85 3.43 30.78
N GLN A 355 4.71 2.40 30.80
CA GLN A 355 4.87 1.44 29.72
C GLN A 355 3.54 0.78 29.33
N GLU A 356 2.70 0.47 30.33
CA GLU A 356 1.38 -0.14 30.16
C GLU A 356 0.39 0.79 29.46
N ALA A 357 0.49 2.10 29.67
CA ALA A 357 -0.38 3.07 29.00
C ALA A 357 -0.02 3.18 27.52
N ILE A 358 1.28 3.22 27.19
CA ILE A 358 1.76 3.23 25.80
C ILE A 358 1.34 1.94 25.08
N GLN A 359 1.44 0.79 25.75
CA GLN A 359 0.98 -0.47 25.18
C GLN A 359 -0.53 -0.49 24.94
N LYS A 360 -1.35 0.01 25.87
CA LYS A 360 -2.80 0.15 25.64
C LYS A 360 -3.11 1.05 24.45
N GLN A 361 -2.38 2.15 24.28
CA GLN A 361 -2.49 3.00 23.09
C GLN A 361 -2.07 2.27 21.81
N ALA A 362 -1.02 1.45 21.87
CA ALA A 362 -0.57 0.63 20.75
C ALA A 362 -1.63 -0.41 20.34
N ASP A 363 -2.22 -1.10 21.31
CA ASP A 363 -3.29 -2.09 21.11
C ASP A 363 -4.52 -1.45 20.48
N HIS A 364 -4.97 -0.31 21.02
CA HIS A 364 -6.07 0.45 20.43
C HIS A 364 -5.75 0.91 19.00
N CYS A 365 -4.54 1.42 18.75
CA CYS A 365 -4.10 1.75 17.39
C CYS A 365 -4.13 0.54 16.44
N ASN A 366 -3.80 -0.67 16.92
CA ASN A 366 -3.88 -1.90 16.12
C ASN A 366 -5.32 -2.27 15.78
N ASP A 367 -6.22 -2.22 16.76
CA ASP A 367 -7.65 -2.53 16.58
C ASP A 367 -8.29 -1.57 15.59
N ARG A 368 -8.09 -0.26 15.79
CA ARG A 368 -8.63 0.79 14.90
C ARG A 368 -8.03 0.73 13.50
N LYS A 369 -6.74 0.38 13.37
CA LYS A 369 -6.11 0.18 12.06
C LYS A 369 -6.72 -1.00 11.32
N THR A 370 -6.94 -2.13 12.00
CA THR A 370 -7.55 -3.33 11.40
C THR A 370 -9.00 -3.05 10.99
N ALA A 371 -9.77 -2.40 11.87
CA ALA A 371 -11.14 -1.98 11.57
C ALA A 371 -11.19 -0.99 10.39
N SER A 372 -10.29 0.00 10.35
CA SER A 372 -10.18 0.95 9.24
C SER A 372 -9.92 0.23 7.93
N LYS A 373 -8.91 -0.66 7.86
CA LYS A 373 -8.62 -1.45 6.65
C LYS A 373 -9.85 -2.20 6.14
N ARG A 374 -10.57 -2.90 7.02
CA ARG A 374 -11.80 -3.63 6.66
C ARG A 374 -12.88 -2.71 6.10
N VAL A 375 -13.07 -1.53 6.69
CA VAL A 375 -14.05 -0.54 6.21
C VAL A 375 -13.67 0.01 4.84
N GLN A 376 -12.38 0.24 4.58
CA GLN A 376 -11.90 0.69 3.27
C GLN A 376 -12.13 -0.38 2.19
N GLU A 377 -11.86 -1.65 2.49
CA GLU A 377 -12.11 -2.78 1.60
C GLU A 377 -13.61 -2.94 1.31
N LEU A 378 -14.47 -2.89 2.33
CA LEU A 378 -15.93 -2.94 2.18
C LEU A 378 -16.48 -1.73 1.39
N SER A 379 -15.86 -0.55 1.54
CA SER A 379 -16.22 0.61 0.72
C SER A 379 -15.89 0.38 -0.75
N ALA A 380 -14.75 -0.21 -1.07
CA ALA A 380 -14.41 -0.55 -2.45
C ALA A 380 -15.37 -1.61 -3.00
N GLU A 381 -15.68 -2.65 -2.23
CA GLU A 381 -16.64 -3.68 -2.62
C GLU A 381 -18.04 -3.09 -2.89
N LEU A 382 -18.53 -2.19 -2.02
CA LEU A 382 -19.79 -1.50 -2.22
C LEU A 382 -19.84 -0.77 -3.57
N PHE A 383 -18.83 0.04 -3.87
CA PHE A 383 -18.78 0.81 -5.11
C PHE A 383 -18.61 -0.10 -6.33
N PHE A 384 -17.86 -1.19 -6.22
CA PHE A 384 -17.72 -2.14 -7.31
C PHE A 384 -19.02 -2.91 -7.58
N SER A 385 -19.75 -3.32 -6.54
CA SER A 385 -21.07 -3.94 -6.70
C SER A 385 -22.09 -3.01 -7.37
N VAL A 386 -22.07 -1.72 -7.01
CA VAL A 386 -22.90 -0.70 -7.69
C VAL A 386 -22.46 -0.54 -9.14
N PHE A 387 -21.17 -0.45 -9.40
CA PHE A 387 -20.62 -0.32 -10.76
C PHE A 387 -21.04 -1.48 -11.67
N VAL A 388 -20.93 -2.73 -11.22
CA VAL A 388 -21.39 -3.92 -11.96
C VAL A 388 -22.89 -3.85 -12.27
N LYS A 389 -23.69 -3.32 -11.35
CA LYS A 389 -25.14 -3.18 -11.55
C LYS A 389 -25.48 -2.13 -12.61
N GLU A 390 -24.85 -0.97 -12.55
CA GLU A 390 -25.17 0.17 -13.43
C GLU A 390 -24.59 0.00 -14.84
N CYS A 391 -23.39 -0.57 -14.97
CA CYS A 391 -22.73 -0.75 -16.27
C CYS A 391 -23.18 -2.02 -17.01
N GLY A 392 -23.89 -2.94 -16.33
CA GLY A 392 -24.26 -4.23 -16.88
C GLY A 392 -23.11 -5.25 -16.85
N PRO A 393 -23.24 -6.37 -17.59
CA PRO A 393 -22.28 -7.46 -17.54
C PRO A 393 -20.86 -7.01 -17.89
N LEU A 394 -19.89 -7.33 -17.04
CA LEU A 394 -18.49 -6.97 -17.24
C LEU A 394 -17.66 -8.21 -17.60
N GLU A 395 -17.08 -8.23 -18.79
CA GLU A 395 -16.17 -9.29 -19.21
C GLU A 395 -14.73 -9.04 -18.73
N SER A 396 -14.07 -10.11 -18.31
CA SER A 396 -12.66 -10.11 -17.93
C SER A 396 -12.08 -11.50 -18.03
N GLU A 397 -10.79 -11.58 -18.34
CA GLU A 397 -10.02 -12.77 -18.03
C GLU A 397 -9.92 -12.98 -16.53
N ALA A 398 -9.83 -14.24 -16.13
CA ALA A 398 -9.62 -14.66 -14.77
C ALA A 398 -8.71 -15.89 -14.73
N MET A 399 -7.99 -16.06 -13.63
CA MET A 399 -7.17 -17.24 -13.40
C MET A 399 -7.70 -18.05 -12.22
N VAL A 400 -7.81 -19.36 -12.40
CA VAL A 400 -8.30 -20.29 -11.38
C VAL A 400 -7.30 -20.39 -10.23
N MET A 401 -7.78 -20.14 -9.01
CA MET A 401 -7.02 -20.20 -7.78
C MET A 401 -7.22 -21.53 -7.03
N GLY A 402 -8.40 -22.13 -7.15
CA GLY A 402 -8.75 -23.37 -6.45
C GLY A 402 -9.91 -24.08 -7.13
N VAL A 403 -9.94 -25.41 -7.01
CA VAL A 403 -10.95 -26.27 -7.63
C VAL A 403 -11.58 -27.13 -6.55
N LEU A 404 -12.91 -27.17 -6.53
CA LEU A 404 -13.77 -27.97 -5.65
C LEU A 404 -14.61 -28.93 -6.50
N ASN A 405 -15.36 -29.81 -5.83
CA ASN A 405 -16.16 -30.85 -6.50
C ASN A 405 -17.24 -30.28 -7.43
N GLU A 406 -17.85 -29.14 -7.07
CA GLU A 406 -18.99 -28.52 -7.80
C GLU A 406 -18.78 -27.01 -8.04
N ALA A 407 -17.56 -26.52 -7.84
CA ALA A 407 -17.23 -25.10 -7.99
C ALA A 407 -15.73 -24.89 -8.15
N PHE A 408 -15.33 -23.70 -8.56
CA PHE A 408 -13.93 -23.28 -8.56
C PHE A 408 -13.82 -21.79 -8.26
N ASP A 409 -12.71 -21.40 -7.63
CA ASP A 409 -12.41 -20.01 -7.26
C ASP A 409 -11.50 -19.39 -8.32
N VAL A 410 -11.78 -18.16 -8.72
CA VAL A 410 -11.01 -17.42 -9.73
C VAL A 410 -10.61 -16.03 -9.21
N LEU A 411 -9.44 -15.56 -9.63
CA LEU A 411 -9.02 -14.16 -9.54
C LEU A 411 -9.35 -13.47 -10.86
N VAL A 412 -10.26 -12.51 -10.83
CA VAL A 412 -10.67 -11.73 -12.02
C VAL A 412 -9.67 -10.62 -12.26
N LEU A 413 -8.84 -10.76 -13.30
CA LEU A 413 -7.59 -10.02 -13.45
C LEU A 413 -7.80 -8.52 -13.64
N ARG A 414 -8.80 -8.11 -14.41
CA ARG A 414 -9.08 -6.69 -14.69
C ARG A 414 -9.52 -5.90 -13.46
N TYR A 415 -10.07 -6.58 -12.46
CA TYR A 415 -10.70 -5.95 -11.29
C TYR A 415 -10.06 -6.34 -9.96
N GLY A 416 -9.17 -7.34 -9.95
CA GLY A 416 -8.52 -7.83 -8.73
C GLY A 416 -9.47 -8.50 -7.72
N VAL A 417 -10.66 -8.93 -8.15
CA VAL A 417 -11.66 -9.52 -7.25
C VAL A 417 -11.62 -11.04 -7.31
N GLN A 418 -11.81 -11.69 -6.15
CA GLN A 418 -11.92 -13.14 -6.06
C GLN A 418 -13.39 -13.55 -6.09
N LYS A 419 -13.75 -14.52 -6.93
CA LYS A 419 -15.11 -15.05 -7.02
C LYS A 419 -15.12 -16.55 -7.16
N ARG A 420 -16.16 -17.16 -6.58
CA ARG A 420 -16.49 -18.55 -6.79
C ARG A 420 -17.48 -18.69 -7.94
N ILE A 421 -17.16 -19.60 -8.87
CA ILE A 421 -18.06 -20.01 -9.95
C ILE A 421 -18.58 -21.40 -9.60
N TYR A 422 -19.91 -21.53 -9.51
CA TYR A 422 -20.59 -22.78 -9.22
C TYR A 422 -21.05 -23.46 -10.52
N CYS A 423 -20.88 -24.77 -10.63
CA CYS A 423 -21.29 -25.52 -11.81
C CYS A 423 -22.79 -25.42 -12.10
N ASN A 424 -23.63 -25.29 -11.06
CA ASN A 424 -25.08 -25.15 -11.19
C ASN A 424 -25.52 -23.82 -11.82
N ALA A 425 -24.64 -22.82 -11.89
CA ALA A 425 -24.89 -21.54 -12.55
C ALA A 425 -24.46 -21.56 -14.03
N LEU A 426 -23.88 -22.67 -14.51
CA LEU A 426 -23.39 -22.85 -15.87
C LEU A 426 -24.36 -23.74 -16.67
N ALA A 427 -24.46 -23.50 -17.98
CA ALA A 427 -25.27 -24.30 -18.89
C ALA A 427 -24.55 -25.62 -19.26
N LEU A 428 -24.42 -26.50 -18.27
CA LEU A 428 -23.71 -27.77 -18.41
C LEU A 428 -24.67 -28.94 -18.56
N GLN A 429 -24.28 -29.92 -19.38
CA GLN A 429 -24.89 -31.23 -19.42
C GLN A 429 -24.43 -32.08 -18.23
N SER A 430 -23.14 -31.99 -17.89
CA SER A 430 -22.55 -32.65 -16.73
C SER A 430 -21.24 -31.98 -16.31
N SER A 431 -20.80 -32.27 -15.09
CA SER A 431 -19.48 -31.90 -14.59
C SER A 431 -18.89 -33.07 -13.81
N HIS A 432 -17.59 -33.30 -13.94
CA HIS A 432 -16.89 -34.39 -13.28
C HIS A 432 -15.61 -33.88 -12.61
N PHE A 433 -15.54 -34.03 -11.28
CA PHE A 433 -14.34 -33.75 -10.51
C PHE A 433 -13.48 -35.00 -10.43
N GLN A 434 -12.19 -34.83 -10.70
CA GLN A 434 -11.20 -35.89 -10.58
C GLN A 434 -9.89 -35.34 -10.00
N GLN A 435 -9.12 -36.21 -9.34
CA GLN A 435 -7.74 -35.93 -9.00
C GLN A 435 -6.82 -36.67 -9.97
N VAL A 436 -6.18 -35.93 -10.87
CA VAL A 436 -5.17 -36.49 -11.78
C VAL A 436 -3.81 -36.34 -11.11
N GLY A 437 -3.31 -37.45 -10.55
CA GLY A 437 -2.14 -37.43 -9.68
C GLY A 437 -2.43 -36.65 -8.40
N LYS A 438 -1.72 -35.52 -8.19
CA LYS A 438 -1.95 -34.61 -7.05
C LYS A 438 -2.74 -33.35 -7.43
N LYS A 439 -3.18 -33.22 -8.68
CA LYS A 439 -3.82 -32.00 -9.18
C LYS A 439 -5.33 -32.17 -9.26
N PRO A 440 -6.12 -31.27 -8.62
CA PRO A 440 -7.56 -31.29 -8.78
C PRO A 440 -7.94 -30.74 -10.15
N GLU A 441 -8.77 -31.48 -10.88
CA GLU A 441 -9.34 -31.08 -12.16
C GLU A 441 -10.86 -31.20 -12.14
N LEU A 442 -11.50 -30.27 -12.80
CA LEU A 442 -12.95 -30.25 -12.98
C LEU A 442 -13.25 -30.19 -14.47
N THR A 443 -13.75 -31.30 -15.00
CA THR A 443 -14.16 -31.41 -16.39
C THR A 443 -15.60 -30.93 -16.53
N LEU A 444 -15.83 -29.92 -17.37
CA LEU A 444 -17.13 -29.35 -17.69
C LEU A 444 -17.57 -29.82 -19.08
N VAL A 445 -18.80 -30.32 -19.21
CA VAL A 445 -19.41 -30.68 -20.48
C VAL A 445 -20.55 -29.72 -20.76
N TRP A 446 -20.36 -28.82 -21.72
CA TRP A 446 -21.31 -27.76 -22.05
C TRP A 446 -22.50 -28.29 -22.85
N SER A 447 -23.70 -27.84 -22.50
CA SER A 447 -24.91 -28.16 -23.27
C SER A 447 -24.81 -27.57 -24.68
N PRO A 448 -25.17 -28.31 -25.75
CA PRO A 448 -25.11 -27.80 -27.13
C PRO A 448 -26.03 -26.59 -27.32
N GLU A 449 -25.60 -25.62 -28.14
CA GLU A 449 -26.37 -24.40 -28.44
C GLU A 449 -27.51 -24.69 -29.41
N ARG A 450 -27.27 -25.60 -30.38
CA ARG A 450 -28.28 -26.06 -31.33
C ARG A 450 -28.41 -27.57 -31.28
N ASN A 451 -29.61 -28.06 -31.59
CA ASN A 451 -29.85 -29.50 -31.72
C ASN A 451 -28.97 -30.09 -32.83
N GLY A 452 -28.01 -30.94 -32.45
CA GLY A 452 -27.08 -31.61 -33.36
C GLY A 452 -25.61 -31.23 -33.18
N ASP A 453 -25.30 -30.19 -32.42
CA ASP A 453 -23.91 -29.83 -32.10
C ASP A 453 -23.29 -30.83 -31.12
N GLU A 454 -22.01 -31.13 -31.29
CA GLU A 454 -21.27 -31.92 -30.31
C GLU A 454 -21.06 -31.11 -29.01
N PRO A 455 -21.21 -31.73 -27.83
CA PRO A 455 -20.98 -31.06 -26.56
C PRO A 455 -19.50 -30.66 -26.45
N VAL A 456 -19.27 -29.40 -26.07
CA VAL A 456 -17.91 -28.89 -25.87
C VAL A 456 -17.43 -29.30 -24.49
N GLN A 457 -16.27 -29.95 -24.41
CA GLN A 457 -15.62 -30.30 -23.16
C GLN A 457 -14.54 -29.27 -22.81
N GLN A 458 -14.50 -28.84 -21.54
CA GLN A 458 -13.50 -27.91 -21.02
C GLN A 458 -12.97 -28.42 -19.69
N VAL A 459 -11.65 -28.54 -19.55
CA VAL A 459 -11.00 -28.94 -18.30
C VAL A 459 -10.56 -27.71 -17.54
N ILE A 460 -11.01 -27.59 -16.29
CA ILE A 460 -10.64 -26.53 -15.36
C ILE A 460 -9.65 -27.09 -14.35
N SER A 461 -8.48 -26.48 -14.28
CA SER A 461 -7.43 -26.81 -13.30
C SER A 461 -6.91 -25.53 -12.66
N ILE A 462 -6.11 -25.66 -11.60
CA ILE A 462 -5.46 -24.51 -10.97
C ILE A 462 -4.51 -23.83 -11.96
N PHE A 463 -4.53 -22.51 -11.99
CA PHE A 463 -3.84 -21.66 -12.97
C PHE A 463 -4.35 -21.78 -14.41
N THR A 464 -5.49 -22.42 -14.67
CA THR A 464 -6.15 -22.30 -15.98
C THR A 464 -6.64 -20.85 -16.16
N LEU A 465 -6.32 -20.26 -17.31
CA LEU A 465 -6.86 -18.96 -17.73
C LEU A 465 -8.26 -19.17 -18.33
N VAL A 466 -9.22 -18.34 -17.93
CA VAL A 466 -10.62 -18.45 -18.35
C VAL A 466 -11.22 -17.07 -18.58
N GLU A 467 -12.24 -16.99 -19.43
CA GLU A 467 -13.05 -15.78 -19.58
C GLU A 467 -14.27 -15.84 -18.67
N VAL A 468 -14.50 -14.78 -17.91
CA VAL A 468 -15.63 -14.68 -16.99
C VAL A 468 -16.43 -13.40 -17.23
N VAL A 469 -17.72 -13.48 -16.91
CA VAL A 469 -18.64 -12.35 -16.94
C VAL A 469 -19.14 -12.09 -15.53
N LEU A 470 -18.92 -10.87 -15.03
CA LEU A 470 -19.49 -10.39 -13.79
C LEU A 470 -20.89 -9.85 -14.06
N LYS A 471 -21.90 -10.36 -13.35
CA LYS A 471 -23.30 -9.95 -13.50
C LYS A 471 -23.89 -9.60 -12.15
N SER A 472 -24.69 -8.53 -12.10
CA SER A 472 -25.47 -8.21 -10.91
C SER A 472 -26.50 -9.31 -10.63
N ASP A 473 -26.70 -9.60 -9.35
CA ASP A 473 -27.75 -10.50 -8.88
C ASP A 473 -29.01 -9.68 -8.54
N ASN A 474 -30.15 -10.36 -8.37
CA ASN A 474 -31.40 -9.76 -7.89
C ASN A 474 -31.29 -9.29 -6.43
N VAL A 475 -30.31 -9.81 -5.68
CA VAL A 475 -30.03 -9.38 -4.31
C VAL A 475 -29.21 -8.09 -4.32
N PRO A 476 -29.63 -7.04 -3.59
CA PRO A 476 -28.89 -5.78 -3.53
C PRO A 476 -27.40 -5.98 -3.19
N LEU A 477 -26.54 -5.28 -3.92
CA LEU A 477 -25.08 -5.28 -3.76
C LEU A 477 -24.38 -6.63 -3.99
N LYS A 478 -25.10 -7.64 -4.49
CA LYS A 478 -24.49 -8.90 -4.91
C LYS A 478 -24.26 -8.92 -6.42
N TYR A 479 -23.14 -9.52 -6.77
CA TYR A 479 -22.80 -9.86 -8.14
C TYR A 479 -22.06 -11.20 -8.16
N THR A 480 -22.28 -11.96 -9.22
CA THR A 480 -21.72 -13.29 -9.45
C THR A 480 -20.76 -13.26 -10.62
N ALA A 481 -19.78 -14.17 -10.63
CA ALA A 481 -18.99 -14.46 -11.81
C ALA A 481 -19.54 -15.73 -12.47
N VAL A 482 -19.67 -15.70 -13.79
CA VAL A 482 -20.09 -16.84 -14.62
C VAL A 482 -19.02 -17.08 -15.67
N LEU A 483 -18.64 -18.34 -15.88
CA LEU A 483 -17.69 -18.75 -16.91
C LEU A 483 -18.32 -18.58 -18.31
N LYS A 484 -17.59 -17.99 -19.26
CA LYS A 484 -18.03 -17.92 -20.66
C LYS A 484 -17.77 -19.28 -21.33
N ARG A 485 -18.73 -19.75 -22.13
CA ARG A 485 -18.58 -20.99 -22.91
C ARG A 485 -17.42 -20.81 -23.91
N PRO A 486 -16.51 -21.79 -24.05
CA PRO A 486 -15.49 -21.76 -25.09
C PRO A 486 -16.10 -21.66 -26.49
N GLY A 487 -15.63 -20.71 -27.31
CA GLY A 487 -16.06 -20.54 -28.70
C GLY A 487 -17.40 -19.82 -28.90
N ALA A 488 -18.01 -19.26 -27.85
CA ALA A 488 -19.15 -18.37 -28.02
C ALA A 488 -18.69 -17.03 -28.64
N GLU A 489 -18.96 -16.82 -29.93
CA GLU A 489 -18.83 -15.49 -30.56
C GLU A 489 -19.92 -14.54 -30.04
N ASN A 490 -19.56 -13.26 -29.90
CA ASN A 490 -20.42 -12.20 -29.35
C ASN A 490 -21.70 -11.95 -30.16
#